data_AF-A0A4Y9IHF2-F1
#
_entry.id   AF-A0A4Y9IHF2-F1
#
_cell.length_a   1.000
_cell.length_b   1.000
_cell.length_c   1.000
_cell.angle_alpha   90.00
_cell.angle_beta   90.00
_cell.angle_gamma   90.00
#
_symmetry.space_group_name_H-M   'P 1'
#
loop_
_entity.id
_entity.type
_entity.pdbx_description
1 polymer ?
#
loop_
_entity_poly.entity_id
_entity_poly.type
_entity_poly.pdbx_seq_one_letter_code
_entity_poly.pdbx_strand_id
1 'polypeptide(L)'
;DVYKRQYPDYPIVTGSVYNAANMPPWALPGNATQSGIKTRSSKGGAAGDGMKNGGGDANAIRFEDKKGAEQLWLHAQKDQLIEVENDEDHWVGQDRRKTIDRDETNVIHRDRTETVDRDEKITVHNNRTERVDHDETISIGDNRREDVGIDETVSIGKNRTKTIGRNEKDKIGNNWSIKVGSFKTETIGLAYLQNVGLAKMVN
;
A
#
# COMPACT_ATOMS: atom_id res chain seq x y z
N ASP A 1 -25.37 -42.42 34.53
CA ASP A 1 -24.74 -43.75 34.47
C ASP A 1 -24.37 -44.05 33.02
N VAL A 2 -23.11 -43.83 32.64
CA VAL A 2 -22.61 -44.09 31.26
C VAL A 2 -21.48 -45.11 31.36
N TYR A 3 -21.71 -46.20 32.08
CA TYR A 3 -20.87 -47.39 31.99
C TYR A 3 -21.43 -48.31 30.89
N LYS A 4 -21.20 -47.94 29.63
CA LYS A 4 -21.29 -48.91 28.53
C LYS A 4 -20.13 -49.88 28.67
N ARG A 5 -20.45 -51.17 28.70
CA ARG A 5 -19.59 -52.36 28.60
C ARG A 5 -18.30 -52.02 27.81
N GLN A 6 -17.18 -51.84 28.51
CA GLN A 6 -15.87 -51.63 27.88
C GLN A 6 -15.47 -52.93 27.19
N TYR A 7 -15.34 -52.89 25.87
CA TYR A 7 -14.65 -53.91 25.11
C TYR A 7 -13.18 -53.48 25.03
N PRO A 8 -12.27 -54.06 25.83
CA PRO A 8 -10.87 -53.64 25.90
C PRO A 8 -10.13 -53.76 24.56
N ASP A 9 -10.68 -54.53 23.63
CA ASP A 9 -10.15 -54.71 22.27
C ASP A 9 -10.44 -53.52 21.33
N TYR A 10 -11.27 -52.56 21.75
CA TYR A 10 -11.65 -51.39 20.95
C TYR A 10 -11.48 -50.08 21.76
N PRO A 11 -10.24 -49.71 22.12
CA PRO A 11 -9.99 -48.47 22.82
C PRO A 11 -10.32 -47.26 21.95
N ILE A 12 -10.87 -46.20 22.56
CA ILE A 12 -11.09 -44.88 21.95
C ILE A 12 -10.39 -43.81 22.81
N VAL A 13 -9.70 -42.89 22.15
CA VAL A 13 -9.13 -41.70 22.82
C VAL A 13 -10.20 -40.61 22.82
N THR A 14 -10.66 -40.21 24.01
CA THR A 14 -11.72 -39.20 24.18
C THR A 14 -11.19 -37.78 24.37
N GLY A 15 -9.90 -37.63 24.64
CA GLY A 15 -9.28 -36.31 24.84
C GLY A 15 -7.80 -36.40 25.17
N SER A 16 -7.17 -35.23 25.24
CA SER A 16 -5.80 -35.05 25.73
C SER A 16 -5.78 -33.93 26.76
N VAL A 17 -4.84 -34.00 27.69
CA VAL A 17 -4.65 -33.00 28.74
C VAL A 17 -3.21 -32.55 28.75
N TYR A 18 -2.98 -31.28 29.06
CA TYR A 18 -1.64 -30.75 29.31
C TYR A 18 -1.08 -31.35 30.60
N ASN A 19 0.25 -31.51 30.63
CA ASN A 19 0.99 -32.02 31.78
C ASN A 19 2.39 -31.38 31.82
N ALA A 20 3.21 -31.69 32.82
CA ALA A 20 4.54 -31.06 32.95
C ALA A 20 5.46 -31.29 31.74
N ALA A 21 5.29 -32.39 31.01
CA ALA A 21 6.06 -32.66 29.79
C ALA A 21 5.45 -32.00 28.54
N ASN A 22 4.14 -31.73 28.57
CA ASN A 22 3.38 -31.10 27.48
C ASN A 22 2.61 -29.92 28.07
N MET A 23 3.33 -28.83 28.32
CA MET A 23 2.74 -27.62 28.87
C MET A 23 1.79 -26.96 27.86
N PRO A 24 0.81 -26.18 28.33
CA PRO A 24 -0.04 -25.38 27.46
C PRO A 24 0.79 -24.45 26.55
N PRO A 25 0.30 -24.10 25.35
CA PRO A 25 1.03 -23.27 24.38
C PRO A 25 1.27 -21.83 24.86
N TRP A 26 0.56 -21.37 25.89
CA TRP A 26 0.79 -20.09 26.55
C TRP A 26 1.13 -20.34 28.03
N ALA A 27 2.23 -19.74 28.49
CA ALA A 27 2.73 -19.97 29.84
C ALA A 27 1.74 -19.49 30.92
N LEU A 28 1.45 -20.36 31.89
CA LEU A 28 0.60 -20.07 33.03
C LEU A 28 1.43 -19.80 34.30
N PRO A 29 0.92 -18.99 35.24
CA PRO A 29 -0.38 -18.31 35.23
C PRO A 29 -0.39 -16.97 34.47
N GLY A 30 0.76 -16.50 33.97
CA GLY A 30 0.91 -15.15 33.39
C GLY A 30 -0.01 -14.83 32.21
N ASN A 31 -0.37 -15.84 31.41
CA ASN A 31 -1.24 -15.71 30.24
C ASN A 31 -2.62 -16.38 30.45
N ALA A 32 -3.17 -16.32 31.66
CA ALA A 32 -4.44 -16.97 31.99
C ALA A 32 -5.64 -16.48 31.16
N THR A 33 -5.54 -15.32 30.52
CA THR A 33 -6.55 -14.72 29.63
C THR A 33 -6.31 -15.01 28.15
N GLN A 34 -5.26 -15.77 27.80
CA GLN A 34 -4.98 -16.19 26.43
C GLN A 34 -5.60 -17.55 26.12
N SER A 35 -6.22 -17.65 24.95
CA SER A 35 -6.78 -18.89 24.43
C SER A 35 -6.63 -18.99 22.91
N GLY A 36 -6.91 -20.15 22.33
CA GLY A 36 -6.90 -20.34 20.88
C GLY A 36 -6.37 -21.69 20.43
N ILE A 37 -5.78 -21.72 19.22
CA ILE A 37 -5.18 -22.91 18.63
C ILE A 37 -3.79 -22.53 18.13
N LYS A 38 -2.78 -23.30 18.58
CA LYS A 38 -1.41 -23.21 18.08
C LYS A 38 -0.98 -24.59 17.59
N THR A 39 -0.58 -24.67 16.33
CA THR A 39 -0.07 -25.91 15.74
C THR A 39 1.43 -25.77 15.52
N ARG A 40 2.15 -26.91 15.48
CA ARG A 40 3.56 -26.95 15.08
C ARG A 40 3.63 -27.53 13.68
N SER A 41 4.57 -27.05 12.86
CA SER A 41 4.92 -27.74 11.62
C SER A 41 5.17 -29.22 11.90
N SER A 42 4.71 -30.07 10.99
CA SER A 42 4.90 -31.52 11.10
C SER A 42 6.38 -31.90 10.96
N LYS A 43 6.70 -33.19 10.89
CA LYS A 43 8.08 -33.77 10.93
C LYS A 43 9.20 -32.79 10.55
N GLY A 44 10.06 -32.46 11.51
CA GLY A 44 11.17 -31.52 11.34
C GLY A 44 10.88 -30.09 11.79
N GLY A 45 9.62 -29.74 12.06
CA GLY A 45 9.24 -28.45 12.63
C GLY A 45 9.88 -28.19 13.99
N ALA A 46 10.56 -27.05 14.12
CA ALA A 46 11.18 -26.63 15.37
C ALA A 46 10.11 -26.37 16.44
N ALA A 47 10.36 -26.81 17.67
CA ALA A 47 9.57 -26.40 18.81
C ALA A 47 9.90 -24.95 19.19
N GLY A 48 8.90 -24.18 19.63
CA GLY A 48 9.10 -22.81 20.08
C GLY A 48 7.85 -21.96 19.97
N ASP A 49 8.06 -20.65 20.11
CA ASP A 49 6.97 -19.68 20.13
C ASP A 49 6.36 -19.45 18.75
N GLY A 50 7.11 -19.71 17.67
CA GLY A 50 6.64 -19.54 16.30
C GLY A 50 6.31 -18.08 16.00
N MET A 51 7.16 -17.17 16.49
CA MET A 51 7.04 -15.74 16.21
C MET A 51 7.89 -15.36 14.99
N LYS A 52 7.57 -14.23 14.33
CA LYS A 52 8.39 -13.68 13.24
C LYS A 52 9.85 -13.58 13.71
N ASN A 53 10.76 -14.25 12.99
CA ASN A 53 12.20 -14.32 13.30
C ASN A 53 12.56 -14.94 14.68
N GLY A 54 11.62 -15.64 15.32
CA GLY A 54 11.83 -16.36 16.58
C GLY A 54 12.10 -17.85 16.38
N GLY A 55 12.32 -18.56 17.49
CA GLY A 55 12.42 -20.01 17.47
C GLY A 55 11.05 -20.68 17.30
N GLY A 56 11.02 -21.78 16.55
CA GLY A 56 9.85 -22.62 16.35
C GLY A 56 9.09 -22.36 15.05
N ASP A 57 8.41 -23.38 14.55
CA ASP A 57 7.60 -23.30 13.33
C ASP A 57 6.12 -23.56 13.65
N ALA A 58 5.27 -22.54 13.56
CA ALA A 58 3.87 -22.64 14.01
C ALA A 58 2.87 -21.86 13.18
N ASN A 59 1.63 -22.35 13.11
CA ASN A 59 0.47 -21.52 12.78
C ASN A 59 -0.30 -21.23 14.06
N ALA A 60 -0.88 -20.03 14.19
CA ALA A 60 -1.64 -19.66 15.38
C ALA A 60 -2.85 -18.79 15.08
N ILE A 61 -3.92 -19.06 15.82
CA ILE A 61 -5.01 -18.12 16.08
C ILE A 61 -5.09 -17.99 17.59
N ARG A 62 -4.86 -16.78 18.11
CA ARG A 62 -4.89 -16.50 19.56
C ARG A 62 -5.84 -15.36 19.87
N PHE A 63 -6.69 -15.59 20.87
CA PHE A 63 -7.52 -14.59 21.52
C PHE A 63 -6.86 -14.19 22.85
N GLU A 64 -6.72 -12.89 23.08
CA GLU A 64 -6.32 -12.29 24.35
C GLU A 64 -7.50 -11.47 24.87
N ASP A 65 -8.07 -11.88 26.01
CA ASP A 65 -9.24 -11.26 26.62
C ASP A 65 -8.89 -10.40 27.84
N LYS A 66 -7.62 -10.01 27.99
CA LYS A 66 -7.20 -9.06 29.02
C LYS A 66 -7.79 -7.69 28.74
N LYS A 67 -8.68 -7.25 29.63
CA LYS A 67 -9.36 -5.95 29.57
C LYS A 67 -8.40 -4.79 29.28
N GLY A 68 -8.65 -4.05 28.20
CA GLY A 68 -7.86 -2.89 27.77
C GLY A 68 -6.58 -3.25 26.99
N ALA A 69 -6.34 -4.53 26.72
CA ALA A 69 -5.23 -5.05 25.95
C ALA A 69 -5.69 -6.22 25.04
N GLU A 70 -6.98 -6.21 24.66
CA GLU A 70 -7.60 -7.26 23.86
C GLU A 70 -6.90 -7.39 22.51
N GLN A 71 -6.69 -8.63 22.06
CA GLN A 71 -6.02 -8.88 20.79
C GLN A 71 -6.51 -10.18 20.15
N LEU A 72 -6.80 -10.09 18.85
CA LEU A 72 -6.81 -11.24 17.96
C LEU A 72 -5.48 -11.29 17.21
N TRP A 73 -4.77 -12.40 17.31
CA TRP A 73 -3.52 -12.64 16.58
C TRP A 73 -3.68 -13.81 15.62
N LEU A 74 -3.52 -13.54 14.32
CA LEU A 74 -3.42 -14.54 13.27
C LEU A 74 -1.98 -14.60 12.79
N HIS A 75 -1.43 -15.82 12.76
CA HIS A 75 -0.07 -16.08 12.29
C HIS A 75 -0.04 -17.30 11.38
N ALA A 76 0.52 -17.12 10.19
CA ALA A 76 0.84 -18.19 9.25
C ALA A 76 2.37 -18.36 9.18
N GLN A 77 2.85 -19.60 9.30
CA GLN A 77 4.28 -19.91 9.24
C GLN A 77 4.89 -19.64 7.86
N LYS A 78 4.08 -19.79 6.80
CA LYS A 78 4.55 -19.71 5.42
C LYS A 78 3.63 -18.89 4.53
N ASP A 79 2.49 -19.46 4.17
CA ASP A 79 1.54 -18.86 3.23
C ASP A 79 0.20 -18.64 3.95
N GLN A 80 -0.40 -17.45 3.75
CA GLN A 80 -1.78 -17.17 4.13
C GLN A 80 -2.57 -16.87 2.85
N LEU A 81 -3.57 -17.69 2.57
CA LEU A 81 -4.51 -17.46 1.47
C LEU A 81 -5.85 -17.02 2.08
N ILE A 82 -6.45 -15.99 1.49
CA ILE A 82 -7.77 -15.49 1.86
C ILE A 82 -8.60 -15.49 0.57
N GLU A 83 -9.76 -16.14 0.62
CA GLU A 83 -10.71 -16.25 -0.49
C GLU A 83 -12.10 -15.88 0.01
N VAL A 84 -12.75 -14.97 -0.71
CA VAL A 84 -14.09 -14.46 -0.40
C VAL A 84 -14.89 -14.44 -1.70
N GLU A 85 -15.88 -15.31 -1.81
CA GLU A 85 -16.64 -15.54 -3.07
C GLU A 85 -17.66 -14.44 -3.40
N ASN A 86 -17.98 -13.57 -2.45
CA ASN A 86 -19.00 -12.53 -2.64
C ASN A 86 -18.47 -11.16 -2.24
N ASP A 87 -18.53 -10.81 -0.96
CA ASP A 87 -18.18 -9.47 -0.46
C ASP A 87 -17.23 -9.55 0.74
N GLU A 88 -16.18 -8.74 0.73
CA GLU A 88 -15.34 -8.44 1.90
C GLU A 88 -15.56 -6.98 2.28
N ASP A 89 -16.02 -6.75 3.51
CA ASP A 89 -16.02 -5.42 4.13
C ASP A 89 -15.01 -5.37 5.28
N HIS A 90 -14.30 -4.26 5.39
CA HIS A 90 -13.24 -4.10 6.37
C HIS A 90 -13.20 -2.69 6.94
N TRP A 91 -13.54 -2.60 8.23
CA TRP A 91 -13.51 -1.36 8.98
C TRP A 91 -12.44 -1.41 10.09
N VAL A 92 -11.65 -0.34 10.19
CA VAL A 92 -10.64 -0.14 11.24
C VAL A 92 -10.95 1.18 11.95
N GLY A 93 -11.29 1.12 13.24
CA GLY A 93 -11.72 2.31 13.98
C GLY A 93 -10.61 3.28 14.42
N GLN A 94 -9.35 2.89 14.23
CA GLN A 94 -8.15 3.69 14.54
C GLN A 94 -7.17 3.54 13.36
N ASP A 95 -5.94 3.10 13.62
CA ASP A 95 -4.89 3.00 12.61
C ASP A 95 -4.80 1.61 11.96
N ARG A 96 -4.55 1.58 10.65
CA ARG A 96 -4.09 0.39 9.91
C ARG A 96 -2.64 0.57 9.47
N ARG A 97 -1.79 -0.42 9.74
CA ARG A 97 -0.40 -0.48 9.23
C ARG A 97 -0.20 -1.75 8.41
N LYS A 98 0.43 -1.61 7.25
CA LYS A 98 0.75 -2.72 6.33
C LYS A 98 2.21 -2.59 5.91
N THR A 99 2.95 -3.70 5.95
CA THR A 99 4.35 -3.75 5.51
C THR A 99 4.53 -4.98 4.65
N ILE A 100 5.10 -4.78 3.45
CA ILE A 100 5.43 -5.83 2.49
C ILE A 100 6.93 -5.72 2.27
N ASP A 101 7.68 -6.75 2.67
CA ASP A 101 9.15 -6.72 2.63
C ASP A 101 9.70 -6.95 1.21
N ARG A 102 8.87 -7.46 0.29
CA ARG A 102 9.20 -7.67 -1.13
C ARG A 102 8.19 -6.93 -2.02
N ASP A 103 7.37 -7.66 -2.78
CA ASP A 103 6.53 -7.09 -3.83
C ASP A 103 5.03 -7.16 -3.48
N GLU A 104 4.27 -6.16 -3.90
CA GLU A 104 2.80 -6.13 -3.87
C GLU A 104 2.25 -5.94 -5.29
N THR A 105 1.29 -6.78 -5.66
CA THR A 105 0.50 -6.64 -6.89
C THR A 105 -0.97 -6.49 -6.50
N ASN A 106 -1.65 -5.49 -7.07
CA ASN A 106 -3.08 -5.29 -6.89
C ASN A 106 -3.75 -5.19 -8.26
N VAL A 107 -4.80 -5.99 -8.48
CA VAL A 107 -5.58 -6.01 -9.72
C VAL A 107 -7.04 -5.79 -9.35
N ILE A 108 -7.60 -4.67 -9.82
CA ILE A 108 -9.02 -4.35 -9.70
C ILE A 108 -9.61 -4.42 -11.11
N HIS A 109 -10.56 -5.32 -11.34
CA HIS A 109 -11.11 -5.56 -12.68
C HIS A 109 -12.11 -4.50 -13.16
N ARG A 110 -12.73 -3.78 -12.22
CA ARG A 110 -13.68 -2.70 -12.50
C ARG A 110 -13.14 -1.41 -11.90
N ASP A 111 -13.90 -0.80 -11.00
CA ASP A 111 -13.64 0.55 -10.52
C ASP A 111 -12.90 0.52 -9.17
N ARG A 112 -11.98 1.47 -8.98
CA ARG A 112 -11.38 1.80 -7.69
C ARG A 112 -11.69 3.27 -7.38
N THR A 113 -12.23 3.51 -6.19
CA THR A 113 -12.39 4.86 -5.62
C THR A 113 -11.56 4.96 -4.36
N GLU A 114 -10.83 6.05 -4.21
CA GLU A 114 -10.02 6.35 -3.02
C GLU A 114 -10.33 7.76 -2.54
N THR A 115 -10.45 7.94 -1.24
CA THR A 115 -10.70 9.23 -0.61
C THR A 115 -9.81 9.35 0.61
N VAL A 116 -9.04 10.44 0.66
CA VAL A 116 -8.18 10.79 1.78
C VAL A 116 -8.61 12.19 2.24
N ASP A 117 -9.22 12.28 3.41
CA ASP A 117 -9.80 13.55 3.91
C ASP A 117 -8.75 14.58 4.34
N ARG A 118 -7.53 14.12 4.65
CA ARG A 118 -6.40 14.96 5.06
C ARG A 118 -5.25 14.81 4.06
N ASP A 119 -4.06 14.48 4.55
CA ASP A 119 -2.86 14.50 3.73
C ASP A 119 -2.52 13.11 3.18
N GLU A 120 -2.10 13.06 1.92
CA GLU A 120 -1.47 11.89 1.31
C GLU A 120 0.01 12.19 1.03
N LYS A 121 0.89 11.25 1.39
CA LYS A 121 2.31 11.30 1.03
C LYS A 121 2.72 10.01 0.34
N ILE A 122 3.15 10.13 -0.92
CA ILE A 122 3.73 9.04 -1.70
C ILE A 122 5.23 9.28 -1.85
N THR A 123 6.05 8.26 -1.62
CA THR A 123 7.49 8.30 -1.89
C THR A 123 7.88 7.09 -2.72
N VAL A 124 8.40 7.34 -3.92
CA VAL A 124 8.92 6.32 -4.82
C VAL A 124 10.41 6.55 -4.96
N HIS A 125 11.23 5.59 -4.54
CA HIS A 125 12.70 5.73 -4.53
C HIS A 125 13.35 5.48 -5.89
N ASN A 126 12.68 4.72 -6.76
CA ASN A 126 13.15 4.40 -8.10
C ASN A 126 12.19 5.00 -9.13
N ASN A 127 11.68 4.21 -10.07
CA ASN A 127 10.84 4.71 -11.16
C ASN A 127 9.34 4.58 -10.85
N ARG A 128 8.56 5.58 -11.29
CA ARG A 128 7.09 5.51 -11.43
C ARG A 128 6.75 5.60 -12.91
N THR A 129 5.90 4.69 -13.38
CA THR A 129 5.31 4.74 -14.72
C THR A 129 3.79 4.75 -14.56
N GLU A 130 3.14 5.66 -15.26
CA GLU A 130 1.69 5.82 -15.26
C GLU A 130 1.19 5.90 -16.70
N ARG A 131 0.10 5.16 -16.96
CA ARG A 131 -0.56 5.15 -18.26
C ARG A 131 -2.05 5.23 -18.04
N VAL A 132 -2.67 6.22 -18.67
CA VAL A 132 -4.13 6.38 -18.75
C VAL A 132 -4.50 6.24 -20.23
N ASP A 133 -5.33 5.25 -20.55
CA ASP A 133 -5.71 4.95 -21.95
C ASP A 133 -6.76 5.91 -22.50
N HIS A 134 -7.60 6.44 -21.62
CA HIS A 134 -8.61 7.44 -21.93
C HIS A 134 -8.21 8.80 -21.34
N ASP A 135 -9.08 9.43 -20.54
CA ASP A 135 -8.89 10.79 -20.07
C ASP A 135 -8.34 10.83 -18.65
N GLU A 136 -7.40 11.76 -18.41
CA GLU A 136 -6.92 12.13 -17.09
C GLU A 136 -7.38 13.56 -16.77
N THR A 137 -7.92 13.78 -15.57
CA THR A 137 -8.27 15.11 -15.06
C THR A 137 -7.60 15.32 -13.71
N ILE A 138 -6.76 16.37 -13.62
CA ILE A 138 -6.10 16.78 -12.38
C ILE A 138 -6.59 18.17 -12.00
N SER A 139 -7.18 18.31 -10.82
CA SER A 139 -7.60 19.59 -10.24
C SER A 139 -6.79 19.87 -8.98
N ILE A 140 -6.16 21.04 -8.92
CA ILE A 140 -5.41 21.52 -7.75
C ILE A 140 -6.03 22.84 -7.32
N GLY A 141 -6.56 22.88 -6.09
CA GLY A 141 -7.27 24.06 -5.56
C GLY A 141 -6.36 25.24 -5.24
N ASP A 142 -5.18 24.95 -4.68
CA ASP A 142 -4.20 25.97 -4.28
C ASP A 142 -2.98 25.96 -5.21
N ASN A 143 -1.87 25.33 -4.79
CA ASN A 143 -0.58 25.47 -5.46
C ASN A 143 -0.06 24.13 -6.00
N ARG A 144 0.48 24.14 -7.21
CA ARG A 144 1.33 23.06 -7.76
C ARG A 144 2.76 23.57 -7.91
N ARG A 145 3.72 22.83 -7.35
CA ARG A 145 5.16 23.00 -7.60
C ARG A 145 5.69 21.72 -8.23
N GLU A 146 6.42 21.88 -9.32
CA GLU A 146 7.05 20.78 -10.05
C GLU A 146 8.54 21.11 -10.21
N ASP A 147 9.39 20.13 -9.95
CA ASP A 147 10.85 20.25 -10.02
C ASP A 147 11.39 19.02 -10.74
N VAL A 148 12.06 19.26 -11.88
CA VAL A 148 12.60 18.22 -12.75
C VAL A 148 14.10 18.43 -12.87
N GLY A 149 14.87 17.47 -12.35
CA GLY A 149 16.32 17.64 -12.19
C GLY A 149 17.16 17.46 -13.45
N ILE A 150 16.63 16.80 -14.48
CA ILE A 150 17.34 16.54 -15.74
C ILE A 150 16.52 17.07 -16.91
N ASP A 151 15.56 16.30 -17.43
CA ASP A 151 14.81 16.63 -18.64
C ASP A 151 13.31 16.41 -18.46
N GLU A 152 12.51 17.30 -19.05
CA GLU A 152 11.06 17.16 -19.23
C GLU A 152 10.73 17.19 -20.73
N THR A 153 9.89 16.26 -21.20
CA THR A 153 9.37 16.26 -22.57
C THR A 153 7.86 16.19 -22.54
N VAL A 154 7.20 17.16 -23.19
CA VAL A 154 5.75 17.20 -23.33
C VAL A 154 5.38 17.20 -24.80
N SER A 155 4.62 16.18 -25.24
CA SER A 155 4.11 16.07 -26.59
C SER A 155 2.59 16.17 -26.59
N ILE A 156 2.03 17.04 -27.44
CA ILE A 156 0.60 17.27 -27.56
C ILE A 156 0.19 17.01 -29.01
N GLY A 157 -0.68 16.02 -29.23
CA GLY A 157 -1.06 15.59 -30.58
C GLY A 157 -2.08 16.50 -31.28
N LYS A 158 -2.86 17.29 -30.52
CA LYS A 158 -3.85 18.22 -31.07
C LYS A 158 -3.58 19.65 -30.60
N ASN A 159 -4.22 20.07 -29.51
CA ASN A 159 -4.20 21.46 -29.06
C ASN A 159 -3.72 21.57 -27.62
N ARG A 160 -2.93 22.61 -27.32
CA ARG A 160 -2.61 23.05 -25.97
C ARG A 160 -3.12 24.47 -25.78
N THR A 161 -3.94 24.69 -24.76
CA THR A 161 -4.39 26.02 -24.33
C THR A 161 -3.74 26.34 -22.98
N LYS A 162 -3.21 27.55 -22.83
CA LYS A 162 -2.63 28.04 -21.57
C LYS A 162 -3.22 29.41 -21.26
N THR A 163 -3.83 29.53 -20.08
CA THR A 163 -4.41 30.78 -19.59
C THR A 163 -3.76 31.13 -18.28
N ILE A 164 -3.28 32.36 -18.15
CA ILE A 164 -2.57 32.85 -16.97
C ILE A 164 -3.29 34.09 -16.44
N GLY A 165 -3.75 34.02 -15.19
CA GLY A 165 -4.55 35.10 -14.60
C GLY A 165 -3.76 36.34 -14.18
N ARG A 166 -2.45 36.19 -13.93
CA ARG A 166 -1.57 37.31 -13.53
C ARG A 166 -0.32 37.41 -14.40
N ASN A 167 0.68 36.57 -14.15
CA ASN A 167 1.98 36.68 -14.80
C ASN A 167 2.53 35.30 -15.17
N GLU A 168 3.16 35.23 -16.35
CA GLU A 168 4.03 34.14 -16.78
C GLU A 168 5.46 34.67 -16.93
N LYS A 169 6.45 33.91 -16.48
CA LYS A 169 7.86 34.27 -16.59
C LYS A 169 8.68 33.04 -16.93
N ASP A 170 9.32 33.09 -18.10
CA ASP A 170 10.29 32.09 -18.50
C ASP A 170 11.71 32.63 -18.33
N LYS A 171 12.60 31.82 -17.76
CA LYS A 171 14.03 32.09 -17.71
C LYS A 171 14.77 30.96 -18.40
N ILE A 172 15.26 31.22 -19.60
CA ILE A 172 15.99 30.25 -20.41
C ILE A 172 17.49 30.54 -20.30
N GLY A 173 18.28 29.52 -19.94
CA GLY A 173 19.72 29.67 -19.71
C GLY A 173 20.57 29.63 -20.98
N ASN A 174 20.12 28.95 -22.03
CA ASN A 174 20.90 28.78 -23.27
C ASN A 174 20.07 29.17 -24.50
N ASN A 175 19.26 28.25 -25.05
CA ASN A 175 18.51 28.48 -26.28
C ASN A 175 17.01 28.33 -26.06
N TRP A 176 16.23 29.31 -26.52
CA TRP A 176 14.78 29.23 -26.62
C TRP A 176 14.39 29.33 -28.09
N SER A 177 13.81 28.26 -28.64
CA SER A 177 13.41 28.19 -30.05
C SER A 177 11.91 27.98 -30.17
N ILE A 178 11.28 28.74 -31.06
CA ILE A 178 9.87 28.61 -31.40
C ILE A 178 9.78 28.47 -32.91
N LYS A 179 9.20 27.36 -33.37
CA LYS A 179 8.86 27.14 -34.77
C LYS A 179 7.34 27.08 -34.90
N VAL A 180 6.78 27.96 -35.71
CA VAL A 180 5.34 28.01 -35.99
C VAL A 180 5.10 27.61 -37.44
N GLY A 181 4.19 26.66 -37.66
CA GLY A 181 3.95 26.09 -39.00
C GLY A 181 3.09 26.96 -39.91
N SER A 182 2.24 27.82 -39.35
CA SER A 182 1.33 28.68 -40.12
C SER A 182 1.40 30.13 -39.64
N PHE A 183 0.57 30.54 -38.67
CA PHE A 183 0.55 31.93 -38.21
C PHE A 183 0.90 32.04 -36.72
N LYS A 184 1.76 33.01 -36.39
CA LYS A 184 2.02 33.46 -35.02
C LYS A 184 1.38 34.84 -34.84
N THR A 185 0.54 35.01 -33.83
CA THR A 185 -0.06 36.31 -33.47
C THR A 185 0.33 36.66 -32.04
N GLU A 186 0.77 37.89 -31.83
CA GLU A 186 1.03 38.46 -30.51
C GLU A 186 0.23 39.76 -30.39
N THR A 187 -0.70 39.83 -29.44
CA THR A 187 -1.46 41.04 -29.13
C THR A 187 -1.00 41.56 -27.78
N ILE A 188 -0.52 42.80 -27.76
CA ILE A 188 0.14 43.39 -26.59
C ILE A 188 -0.63 44.63 -26.19
N GLY A 189 -1.23 44.59 -25.00
CA GLY A 189 -2.17 45.64 -24.57
C GLY A 189 -1.53 46.95 -24.15
N LEU A 190 -0.28 46.92 -23.65
CA LEU A 190 0.40 48.12 -23.12
C LEU A 190 1.74 48.39 -23.78
N ALA A 191 2.72 47.51 -23.62
CA ALA A 191 4.07 47.74 -24.12
C ALA A 191 4.77 46.45 -24.55
N TYR A 192 5.47 46.52 -25.68
CA TYR A 192 6.40 45.50 -26.14
C TYR A 192 7.82 46.06 -26.06
N LEU A 193 8.71 45.38 -25.32
CA LEU A 193 10.11 45.75 -25.22
C LEU A 193 10.98 44.56 -25.61
N GLN A 194 11.92 44.78 -26.53
CA GLN A 194 12.87 43.76 -26.95
C GLN A 194 14.29 44.34 -26.93
N ASN A 195 15.12 43.83 -26.01
CA ASN A 195 16.54 44.13 -25.97
C ASN A 195 17.30 42.96 -26.58
N VAL A 196 18.06 43.21 -27.64
CA VAL A 196 18.83 42.18 -28.36
C VAL A 196 20.32 42.51 -28.28
N GLY A 197 21.13 41.53 -27.90
CA GLY A 197 22.58 41.71 -27.70
C GLY A 197 23.37 41.74 -29.01
N LEU A 198 23.47 40.60 -29.71
CA LEU A 198 24.35 40.46 -30.88
C LEU A 198 23.65 40.77 -32.22
N ALA A 199 22.50 40.15 -32.50
CA ALA A 199 21.81 40.35 -33.78
C ALA A 199 20.31 40.06 -33.69
N LYS A 200 19.52 40.83 -34.44
CA LYS A 200 18.08 40.61 -34.72
C LYS A 200 17.91 40.65 -36.23
N MET A 201 17.30 39.63 -36.85
CA MET A 201 16.91 39.72 -38.26
C MET A 201 15.49 39.24 -38.47
N VAL A 202 14.73 40.03 -39.23
CA VAL A 202 13.30 39.90 -39.51
C VAL A 202 13.10 40.15 -41.00
N ASN A 203 12.61 39.14 -41.71
CA ASN A 203 11.96 39.17 -43.02
C ASN A 203 11.12 37.90 -43.13
#